data_AF-A0A7Y2X7T9-F1
#
_entry.id   AF-A0A7Y2X7T9-F1
#
_cell.length_a   1.000
_cell.length_b   1.000
_cell.length_c   1.000
_cell.angle_alpha   90.00
_cell.angle_beta   90.00
_cell.angle_gamma   90.00
#
_symmetry.space_group_name_H-M   'P 1'
#
loop_
_entity.id
_entity.type
_entity.pdbx_description
1 polymer ?
#
loop_
_entity_poly.entity_id
_entity_poly.type
_entity_poly.pdbx_seq_one_letter_code
_entity_poly.pdbx_strand_id
1 'polypeptide(L)'
;MSVFQKILVKTVSTMPKKVVWLFSKKYIAGTNLQSALDVVNNLNSKGIYATLDVLGEAVTNKEEALIAKNNAMLALNSIVRENLMANLSVKPTQMGLSIDKDFACEQILELVKRANELNNFVRIDMEDSPYTSSTIEIYKQIYEQYPNLGIVLQAYLKRTYDDAVILNKIGTNYRLCKGIYIEPPTIAYKDKKVIRDNFMNVLELILKNGNYVGIATHDKYLIEKSYKLIKDLNIPKDKFEFQMLLGVREDLRDKINSDGYKIRIYVPFGKDWYAYSMRRLQENPQLAGHIFKEFFAFR
;
A
#
# COMPACT_ATOMS: atom_id res chain seq x y z
N MET A 1 22.82 1.54 -5.82
CA MET A 1 22.36 2.35 -6.97
C MET A 1 23.52 2.56 -7.94
N SER A 2 23.27 2.47 -9.25
CA SER A 2 24.28 2.79 -10.27
C SER A 2 24.51 4.30 -10.40
N VAL A 3 25.64 4.73 -10.95
CA VAL A 3 25.95 6.15 -11.22
C VAL A 3 24.88 6.79 -12.11
N PHE A 4 24.39 6.05 -13.12
CA PHE A 4 23.31 6.48 -14.01
C PHE A 4 21.99 6.75 -13.27
N GLN A 5 21.62 5.87 -12.32
CA GLN A 5 20.41 6.06 -11.50
C GLN A 5 20.52 7.30 -10.59
N LYS A 6 21.71 7.56 -10.04
CA LYS A 6 21.95 8.77 -9.23
C LYS A 6 21.81 10.04 -10.06
N ILE A 7 22.32 10.04 -11.29
CA ILE A 7 22.18 11.18 -12.22
C ILE A 7 20.70 11.39 -12.56
N LEU A 8 19.96 10.34 -12.91
CA LEU A 8 18.52 10.42 -13.20
C LEU A 8 17.72 11.01 -12.03
N VAL A 9 17.93 10.50 -10.82
CA VAL A 9 17.25 11.01 -9.62
C VAL A 9 17.57 12.49 -9.43
N LYS A 10 18.85 12.87 -9.55
CA LYS A 10 19.28 14.27 -9.41
C LYS A 10 18.64 15.18 -10.47
N THR A 11 18.57 14.74 -11.72
CA THR A 11 17.93 15.50 -12.81
C THR A 11 16.44 15.73 -12.54
N VAL A 12 15.70 14.69 -12.15
CA VAL A 12 14.26 14.82 -11.83
C VAL A 12 14.05 15.74 -10.61
N SER A 13 14.89 15.63 -9.58
CA SER A 13 14.83 16.50 -8.40
C SER A 13 15.02 17.99 -8.72
N THR A 14 15.70 18.31 -9.81
CA THR A 14 15.95 19.69 -10.26
C THR A 14 14.89 20.23 -11.22
N MET A 15 13.92 19.42 -11.65
CA MET A 15 12.86 19.86 -12.56
C MET A 15 11.82 20.75 -11.86
N PRO A 16 11.19 21.70 -12.57
CA PRO A 16 10.07 22.47 -12.02
C PRO A 16 8.92 21.55 -11.58
N LYS A 17 8.25 21.87 -10.46
CA LYS A 17 7.11 21.08 -9.94
C LYS A 17 6.04 20.80 -11.01
N LYS A 18 5.73 21.77 -11.87
CA LYS A 18 4.76 21.59 -12.97
C LYS A 18 5.15 20.47 -13.94
N VAL A 19 6.45 20.31 -14.21
CA VAL A 19 6.97 19.25 -15.09
C VAL A 19 6.85 17.90 -14.38
N VAL A 20 7.27 17.80 -13.12
CA VAL A 20 7.12 16.56 -12.33
C VAL A 20 5.65 16.14 -12.22
N TRP A 21 4.74 17.10 -12.04
CA TRP A 21 3.30 16.84 -12.01
C TRP A 21 2.76 16.17 -13.28
N LEU A 22 3.24 16.55 -14.48
CA LEU A 22 2.78 15.96 -15.75
C LEU A 22 2.99 14.44 -15.79
N PHE A 23 4.00 13.92 -15.10
CA PHE A 23 4.30 12.50 -15.00
C PHE A 23 3.65 11.86 -13.78
N SER A 24 3.60 12.56 -12.65
CA SER A 24 3.01 12.04 -11.41
C SER A 24 1.49 11.94 -11.44
N LYS A 25 0.79 12.77 -12.23
CA LYS A 25 -0.69 12.83 -12.27
C LYS A 25 -1.38 11.53 -12.69
N LYS A 26 -0.65 10.61 -13.33
CA LYS A 26 -1.17 9.27 -13.66
C LYS A 26 -1.22 8.34 -12.44
N TYR A 27 -0.36 8.59 -11.46
CA TYR A 27 -0.12 7.72 -10.30
C TYR A 27 -0.71 8.29 -9.00
N ILE A 28 -1.20 9.52 -9.02
CA ILE A 28 -1.76 10.26 -7.87
C ILE A 28 -3.08 10.86 -8.31
N ALA A 29 -4.14 10.66 -7.53
CA ALA A 29 -5.49 11.06 -7.94
C ALA A 29 -5.69 12.57 -7.98
N GLY A 30 -4.93 13.33 -7.19
CA GLY A 30 -5.01 14.78 -7.14
C GLY A 30 -4.38 15.33 -5.87
N THR A 31 -4.51 16.65 -5.72
CA THR A 31 -3.97 17.38 -4.55
C THR A 31 -4.99 17.58 -3.43
N ASN A 32 -6.24 17.20 -3.65
CA ASN A 32 -7.34 17.36 -2.71
C ASN A 32 -8.22 16.10 -2.69
N LEU A 33 -9.09 16.02 -1.68
CA LEU A 33 -9.96 14.87 -1.45
C LEU A 33 -10.97 14.67 -2.59
N GLN A 34 -11.58 15.72 -3.13
CA GLN A 34 -12.56 15.59 -4.20
C GLN A 34 -11.98 14.86 -5.42
N SER A 35 -10.77 15.22 -5.84
CA SER A 35 -10.09 14.54 -6.94
C SER A 35 -9.86 13.04 -6.66
N ALA A 36 -9.61 12.66 -5.41
CA ALA A 36 -9.50 11.27 -5.01
C ALA A 36 -10.83 10.53 -5.13
N LEU A 37 -11.92 11.16 -4.68
CA LEU A 37 -13.26 10.60 -4.74
C LEU A 37 -13.74 10.43 -6.18
N ASP A 38 -13.46 11.40 -7.07
CA ASP A 38 -13.78 11.32 -8.50
C ASP A 38 -13.06 10.13 -9.17
N VAL A 39 -11.77 9.94 -8.86
CA VAL A 39 -10.99 8.79 -9.35
C VAL A 39 -11.55 7.47 -8.83
N VAL A 40 -11.89 7.39 -7.54
CA VAL A 40 -12.49 6.20 -6.95
C VAL A 40 -13.84 5.90 -7.58
N ASN A 41 -14.69 6.90 -7.80
CA ASN A 41 -15.99 6.73 -8.45
C ASN A 41 -15.85 6.15 -9.87
N ASN A 42 -14.88 6.65 -10.65
CA ASN A 42 -14.57 6.10 -11.99
C ASN A 42 -13.99 4.67 -11.95
N LEU A 43 -13.29 4.28 -10.89
CA LEU A 43 -12.86 2.89 -10.70
C LEU A 43 -14.07 2.01 -10.33
N ASN A 44 -14.92 2.50 -9.42
CA ASN A 44 -16.09 1.78 -8.93
C ASN A 44 -17.13 1.51 -10.03
N SER A 45 -17.32 2.45 -10.97
CA SER A 45 -18.18 2.24 -12.15
C SER A 45 -17.73 1.08 -13.05
N LYS A 46 -16.49 0.60 -12.89
CA LYS A 46 -15.91 -0.55 -13.61
C LYS A 46 -15.84 -1.82 -12.74
N GLY A 47 -16.45 -1.80 -11.55
CA GLY A 47 -16.36 -2.91 -10.58
C GLY A 47 -15.04 -2.98 -9.82
N ILE A 48 -14.19 -1.96 -9.92
CA ILE A 48 -12.86 -1.94 -9.30
C ILE A 48 -12.93 -1.24 -7.95
N TYR A 49 -12.41 -1.89 -6.91
CA TYR A 49 -12.36 -1.35 -5.55
C TYR A 49 -11.20 -0.37 -5.40
N ALA A 50 -11.22 0.44 -4.35
CA ALA A 50 -10.10 1.33 -4.02
C ALA A 50 -9.69 1.26 -2.54
N THR A 51 -8.50 1.78 -2.26
CA THR A 51 -8.06 2.20 -0.93
C THR A 51 -7.50 3.61 -1.05
N LEU A 52 -8.00 4.54 -0.25
CA LEU A 52 -7.48 5.91 -0.20
C LEU A 52 -6.25 5.96 0.72
N ASP A 53 -5.23 6.71 0.30
CA ASP A 53 -4.05 7.06 1.11
C ASP A 53 -3.87 8.58 1.06
N VAL A 54 -3.96 9.21 2.23
CA VAL A 54 -3.68 10.64 2.37
C VAL A 54 -2.17 10.82 2.37
N LEU A 55 -1.65 11.45 1.32
CA LEU A 55 -0.24 11.77 1.21
C LEU A 55 0.14 12.81 2.26
N GLY A 56 1.16 12.45 3.03
CA GLY A 56 1.81 13.27 4.04
C GLY A 56 3.20 12.72 4.33
N GLU A 57 4.08 13.55 4.87
CA GLU A 57 5.40 13.11 5.33
C GLU A 57 5.33 12.49 6.73
N ALA A 58 6.45 11.93 7.21
CA ALA A 58 6.55 11.51 8.59
C ALA A 58 6.40 12.75 9.48
N VAL A 59 5.49 12.70 10.43
CA VAL A 59 5.20 13.83 11.32
C VAL A 59 6.31 13.99 12.34
N THR A 60 6.60 15.24 12.70
CA THR A 60 7.68 15.60 13.62
C THR A 60 7.17 15.92 15.03
N ASN A 61 5.87 16.17 15.17
CA ASN A 61 5.22 16.46 16.45
C ASN A 61 3.79 15.91 16.50
N LYS A 62 3.21 15.86 17.70
CA LYS A 62 1.85 15.30 17.93
C LYS A 62 0.75 16.12 17.26
N GLU A 63 0.92 17.42 17.06
CA GLU A 63 -0.07 18.29 16.38
C GLU A 63 -0.19 17.93 14.90
N GLU A 64 0.93 17.76 14.20
CA GLU A 64 0.96 17.28 12.82
C GLU A 64 0.31 15.91 12.68
N ALA A 65 0.53 15.00 13.63
CA ALA A 65 -0.13 13.69 13.66
C ALA A 65 -1.66 13.81 13.82
N LEU A 66 -2.14 14.72 14.67
CA LEU A 66 -3.58 14.99 14.82
C LEU A 66 -4.19 15.54 13.53
N ILE A 67 -3.48 16.43 12.83
CA ILE A 67 -3.91 16.95 11.51
C ILE A 67 -3.97 15.80 10.49
N ALA A 68 -2.95 14.95 10.44
CA ALA A 68 -2.92 13.79 9.54
C ALA A 68 -4.08 12.82 9.83
N LYS A 69 -4.33 12.49 11.10
CA LYS A 69 -5.49 11.70 11.53
C LYS A 69 -6.80 12.34 11.09
N ASN A 70 -6.99 13.63 11.31
CA ASN A 70 -8.23 14.33 10.95
C ASN A 70 -8.48 14.32 9.43
N ASN A 71 -7.43 14.44 8.62
CA ASN A 71 -7.54 14.31 7.17
C ASN A 71 -7.93 12.87 6.76
N ALA A 72 -7.33 11.86 7.40
CA ALA A 72 -7.68 10.46 7.19
C ALA A 72 -9.14 10.16 7.61
N MET A 73 -9.59 10.74 8.73
CA MET A 73 -10.96 10.66 9.22
C MET A 73 -11.95 11.27 8.23
N LEU A 74 -11.62 12.43 7.67
CA LEU A 74 -12.44 13.09 6.63
C LEU A 74 -12.54 12.24 5.36
N ALA A 75 -11.43 11.63 4.93
CA ALA A 75 -11.42 10.72 3.79
C ALA A 75 -12.31 9.50 4.03
N LEU A 76 -12.18 8.85 5.21
CA LEU A 76 -12.99 7.72 5.61
C LEU A 76 -14.49 8.03 5.64
N ASN A 77 -14.87 9.15 6.25
CA ASN A 77 -16.27 9.60 6.29
C ASN A 77 -16.80 9.88 4.87
N SER A 78 -15.98 10.45 3.99
CA SER A 78 -16.39 10.80 2.63
C SER A 78 -16.61 9.57 1.75
N ILE A 79 -15.80 8.51 1.92
CA ILE A 79 -16.02 7.21 1.26
C ILE A 79 -17.45 6.71 1.48
N VAL A 80 -17.92 6.75 2.74
CA VAL A 80 -19.24 6.22 3.09
C VAL A 80 -20.35 7.18 2.67
N ARG A 81 -20.16 8.49 2.85
CA ARG A 81 -21.12 9.52 2.40
C ARG A 81 -21.41 9.41 0.90
N GLU A 82 -20.41 9.08 0.10
CA GLU A 82 -20.51 8.97 -1.36
C GLU A 82 -20.75 7.53 -1.83
N ASN A 83 -20.97 6.60 -0.91
CA ASN A 83 -21.25 5.19 -1.18
C ASN A 83 -20.20 4.52 -2.10
N LEU A 84 -18.91 4.81 -1.84
CA LEU A 84 -17.81 4.31 -2.65
C LEU A 84 -17.35 2.92 -2.16
N MET A 85 -17.00 2.05 -3.11
CA MET A 85 -16.35 0.75 -2.87
C MET A 85 -14.87 0.94 -2.51
N ALA A 86 -14.61 1.65 -1.42
CA ALA A 86 -13.28 1.99 -0.97
C ALA A 86 -13.09 1.79 0.54
N ASN A 87 -11.83 1.72 0.95
CA ASN A 87 -11.42 1.72 2.36
C ASN A 87 -10.24 2.67 2.54
N LEU A 88 -9.66 2.72 3.74
CA LEU A 88 -8.55 3.63 4.06
C LEU A 88 -7.26 2.85 4.32
N SER A 89 -6.14 3.33 3.79
CA SER A 89 -4.79 2.93 4.21
C SER A 89 -4.13 4.07 4.98
N VAL A 90 -3.43 3.75 6.08
CA VAL A 90 -2.74 4.74 6.92
C VAL A 90 -1.32 4.29 7.24
N LYS A 91 -0.41 5.26 7.40
CA LYS A 91 0.98 5.03 7.78
C LYS A 91 1.14 5.32 9.28
N PRO A 92 1.61 4.37 10.10
CA PRO A 92 1.83 4.59 11.53
C PRO A 92 2.69 5.81 11.86
N THR A 93 3.73 6.12 11.09
CA THR A 93 4.57 7.30 11.34
C THR A 93 3.81 8.61 11.17
N GLN A 94 2.85 8.69 10.24
CA GLN A 94 1.95 9.84 10.15
C GLN A 94 1.00 9.95 11.34
N MET A 95 0.75 8.84 12.04
CA MET A 95 -0.06 8.80 13.26
C MET A 95 0.79 9.05 14.51
N GLY A 96 2.09 9.33 14.36
CA GLY A 96 3.00 9.67 15.45
C GLY A 96 3.88 8.52 15.94
N LEU A 97 3.99 7.41 15.22
CA LEU A 97 4.79 6.25 15.66
C LEU A 97 6.27 6.58 15.87
N SER A 98 6.82 7.53 15.11
CA SER A 98 8.19 8.03 15.27
C SER A 98 8.41 8.85 16.54
N ILE A 99 7.33 9.30 17.19
CA ILE A 99 7.34 10.17 18.36
C ILE A 99 7.03 9.35 19.61
N ASP A 100 5.91 8.63 19.59
CA ASP A 100 5.35 7.96 20.76
C ASP A 100 4.42 6.82 20.29
N LYS A 101 4.78 5.59 20.65
CA LYS A 101 4.07 4.37 20.21
C LYS A 101 2.63 4.33 20.74
N ASP A 102 2.41 4.73 21.99
CA ASP A 102 1.11 4.64 22.63
C ASP A 102 0.18 5.71 22.06
N PHE A 103 0.71 6.92 21.86
CA PHE A 103 -0.01 7.98 21.15
C PHE A 103 -0.41 7.56 19.72
N ALA A 104 0.50 6.92 18.97
CA ALA A 104 0.18 6.42 17.64
C ALA A 104 -0.89 5.32 17.65
N CYS A 105 -0.84 4.44 18.65
CA CYS A 105 -1.86 3.43 18.87
C CYS A 105 -3.23 4.07 19.10
N GLU A 106 -3.31 5.11 19.93
CA GLU A 106 -4.56 5.86 20.17
C GLU A 106 -5.11 6.48 18.89
N GLN A 107 -4.26 7.14 18.08
CA GLN A 107 -4.70 7.78 16.83
C GLN A 107 -5.23 6.76 15.81
N ILE A 108 -4.56 5.61 15.68
CA ILE A 108 -5.01 4.52 14.80
C ILE A 108 -6.30 3.91 15.35
N LEU A 109 -6.42 3.70 16.67
CA LEU A 109 -7.61 3.15 17.31
C LEU A 109 -8.84 4.02 17.05
N GLU A 110 -8.72 5.35 17.13
CA GLU A 110 -9.82 6.26 16.82
C GLU A 110 -10.32 6.11 15.36
N LEU A 111 -9.41 6.00 14.39
CA LEU A 111 -9.76 5.77 12.98
C LEU A 111 -10.45 4.41 12.79
N VAL A 112 -9.96 3.36 13.47
CA VAL A 112 -10.51 2.00 13.38
C VAL A 112 -11.90 1.92 14.02
N LYS A 113 -12.10 2.55 15.18
CA LYS A 113 -13.41 2.70 15.83
C LYS A 113 -14.40 3.37 14.90
N ARG A 114 -14.01 4.49 14.29
CA ARG A 114 -14.87 5.17 13.32
C ARG A 114 -15.17 4.30 12.12
N ALA A 115 -14.19 3.60 11.58
CA ALA A 115 -14.41 2.68 10.46
C ALA A 115 -15.40 1.57 10.84
N ASN A 116 -15.35 1.07 12.07
CA ASN A 116 -16.26 0.04 12.55
C ASN A 116 -17.71 0.56 12.61
N GLU A 117 -17.93 1.75 13.16
CA GLU A 117 -19.25 2.42 13.16
C GLU A 117 -19.83 2.60 11.74
N LEU A 118 -18.94 2.79 10.77
CA LEU A 118 -19.28 3.01 9.38
C LEU A 118 -19.34 1.73 8.53
N ASN A 119 -19.17 0.55 9.14
CA ASN A 119 -19.03 -0.74 8.44
C ASN A 119 -17.94 -0.72 7.34
N ASN A 120 -16.82 -0.05 7.62
CA ASN A 120 -15.68 0.10 6.72
C ASN A 120 -14.39 -0.44 7.39
N PHE A 121 -13.28 -0.38 6.65
CA PHE A 121 -12.03 -1.05 6.96
C PHE A 121 -10.85 -0.07 6.95
N VAL A 122 -9.88 -0.31 7.82
CA VAL A 122 -8.58 0.39 7.82
C VAL A 122 -7.44 -0.60 7.60
N ARG A 123 -6.51 -0.25 6.71
CA ARG A 123 -5.24 -0.94 6.53
C ARG A 123 -4.12 -0.13 7.17
N ILE A 124 -3.35 -0.75 8.06
CA ILE A 124 -2.07 -0.22 8.52
C ILE A 124 -1.01 -0.62 7.50
N ASP A 125 -0.45 0.37 6.81
CA ASP A 125 0.69 0.17 5.91
C ASP A 125 1.97 -0.10 6.70
N MET A 126 2.84 -0.93 6.12
CA MET A 126 4.13 -1.28 6.71
C MET A 126 5.21 -0.40 6.13
N GLU A 127 5.91 0.31 7.01
CA GLU A 127 6.98 1.23 6.67
C GLU A 127 8.35 0.52 6.71
N ASP A 128 9.44 1.26 6.89
CA ASP A 128 10.79 0.71 6.98
C ASP A 128 11.02 -0.07 8.30
N SER A 129 12.13 -0.81 8.33
CA SER A 129 12.42 -1.81 9.36
C SER A 129 12.46 -1.31 10.81
N PRO A 130 12.82 -0.05 11.13
CA PRO A 130 12.76 0.45 12.50
C PRO A 130 11.36 0.43 13.11
N TYR A 131 10.32 0.52 12.27
CA TYR A 131 8.94 0.60 12.72
C TYR A 131 8.19 -0.73 12.68
N THR A 132 8.73 -1.75 12.02
CA THR A 132 8.02 -3.02 11.73
C THR A 132 7.48 -3.69 12.99
N SER A 133 8.30 -3.86 14.03
CA SER A 133 7.85 -4.52 15.27
C SER A 133 6.75 -3.73 15.97
N SER A 134 6.94 -2.41 16.13
CA SER A 134 5.96 -1.54 16.78
C SER A 134 4.64 -1.49 16.00
N THR A 135 4.68 -1.51 14.67
CA THR A 135 3.48 -1.62 13.82
C THR A 135 2.72 -2.93 14.07
N ILE A 136 3.43 -4.06 14.16
CA ILE A 136 2.82 -5.37 14.46
C ILE A 136 2.20 -5.39 15.87
N GLU A 137 2.89 -4.80 16.86
CA GLU A 137 2.38 -4.69 18.24
C GLU A 137 1.08 -3.89 18.30
N ILE A 138 1.06 -2.69 17.70
CA ILE A 138 -0.13 -1.83 17.61
C ILE A 138 -1.27 -2.57 16.91
N TYR A 139 -0.99 -3.24 15.80
CA TYR A 139 -2.00 -4.01 15.08
C TYR A 139 -2.63 -5.08 15.97
N LYS A 140 -1.81 -5.89 16.68
CA LYS A 140 -2.31 -6.95 17.56
C LYS A 140 -3.20 -6.38 18.68
N GLN A 141 -2.77 -5.27 19.29
CA GLN A 141 -3.50 -4.62 20.38
C GLN A 141 -4.88 -4.11 19.93
N ILE A 142 -4.98 -3.51 18.75
CA ILE A 142 -6.25 -2.98 18.24
C ILE A 142 -7.15 -4.09 17.69
N TYR A 143 -6.55 -5.05 16.96
CA TYR A 143 -7.29 -6.10 16.26
C TYR A 143 -8.09 -7.02 17.19
N GLU A 144 -7.62 -7.22 18.43
CA GLU A 144 -8.32 -7.99 19.46
C GLU A 144 -9.75 -7.47 19.71
N GLN A 145 -9.95 -6.17 19.62
CA GLN A 145 -11.26 -5.52 19.84
C GLN A 145 -11.95 -5.15 18.52
N TYR A 146 -11.18 -4.88 17.45
CA TYR A 146 -11.68 -4.33 16.19
C TYR A 146 -11.13 -5.11 14.99
N PRO A 147 -11.82 -6.18 14.53
CA PRO A 147 -11.35 -7.01 13.42
C PRO A 147 -11.50 -6.36 12.03
N ASN A 148 -12.09 -5.16 11.93
CA ASN A 148 -12.15 -4.34 10.71
C ASN A 148 -10.84 -3.59 10.42
N LEU A 149 -9.72 -4.21 10.80
CA LEU A 149 -8.36 -3.72 10.68
C LEU A 149 -7.49 -4.78 10.00
N GLY A 150 -6.54 -4.35 9.17
CA GLY A 150 -5.52 -5.24 8.64
C GLY A 150 -4.14 -4.62 8.62
N ILE A 151 -3.15 -5.46 8.36
CA ILE A 151 -1.73 -5.09 8.35
C ILE A 151 -1.08 -5.44 7.01
N VAL A 152 0.03 -4.77 6.69
CA VAL A 152 0.88 -5.10 5.54
C VAL A 152 2.08 -5.94 5.98
N LEU A 153 2.46 -6.94 5.17
CA LEU A 153 3.74 -7.65 5.29
C LEU A 153 4.57 -7.48 4.01
N GLN A 154 5.90 -7.45 4.17
CA GLN A 154 6.85 -7.13 3.10
C GLN A 154 7.78 -8.33 2.82
N ALA A 155 7.52 -9.08 1.74
CA ALA A 155 8.19 -10.35 1.44
C ALA A 155 9.72 -10.29 1.27
N TYR A 156 10.31 -9.11 1.07
CA TYR A 156 11.76 -8.94 1.02
C TYR A 156 12.46 -9.00 2.39
N LEU A 157 11.75 -8.88 3.52
CA LEU A 157 12.38 -8.99 4.84
C LEU A 157 12.50 -10.46 5.21
N LYS A 158 13.63 -10.82 5.81
CA LYS A 158 13.90 -12.20 6.24
C LYS A 158 12.93 -12.66 7.33
N ARG A 159 12.49 -11.74 8.19
CA ARG A 159 11.55 -11.98 9.31
C ARG A 159 10.10 -12.26 8.89
N THR A 160 9.71 -11.92 7.65
CA THR A 160 8.29 -11.85 7.28
C THR A 160 7.56 -13.19 7.34
N TYR A 161 8.24 -14.30 7.05
CA TYR A 161 7.62 -15.62 7.18
C TYR A 161 7.23 -15.91 8.63
N ASP A 162 8.14 -15.66 9.57
CA ASP A 162 7.91 -15.90 10.99
C ASP A 162 6.85 -14.95 11.57
N ASP A 163 6.87 -13.67 11.15
CA ASP A 163 5.81 -12.72 11.52
C ASP A 163 4.42 -13.23 11.04
N ALA A 164 4.33 -13.79 9.83
CA ALA A 164 3.08 -14.37 9.32
C ALA A 164 2.67 -15.64 10.07
N VAL A 165 3.60 -16.50 10.50
CA VAL A 165 3.32 -17.68 11.34
C VAL A 165 2.64 -17.25 12.65
N ILE A 166 3.12 -16.17 13.27
CA ILE A 166 2.56 -15.65 14.53
C ILE A 166 1.17 -15.04 14.28
N LEU A 167 1.07 -14.14 13.31
CA LEU A 167 -0.16 -13.40 13.02
C LEU A 167 -1.29 -14.28 12.48
N ASN A 168 -0.96 -15.40 11.82
CA ASN A 168 -1.98 -16.31 11.31
C ASN A 168 -2.87 -16.90 12.41
N LYS A 169 -2.34 -17.03 13.64
CA LYS A 169 -3.06 -17.60 14.78
C LYS A 169 -4.21 -16.73 15.29
N ILE A 170 -4.25 -15.45 14.93
CA ILE A 170 -5.27 -14.50 15.39
C ILE A 170 -6.28 -14.14 14.29
N GLY A 171 -6.26 -14.80 13.12
CA GLY A 171 -7.23 -14.55 12.06
C GLY A 171 -6.94 -13.31 11.20
N THR A 172 -5.67 -12.88 11.11
CA THR A 172 -5.27 -11.60 10.51
C THR A 172 -5.75 -11.41 9.06
N ASN A 173 -6.16 -10.18 8.75
CA ASN A 173 -6.37 -9.71 7.38
C ASN A 173 -5.08 -9.07 6.86
N TYR A 174 -4.49 -9.58 5.79
CA TYR A 174 -3.20 -9.14 5.25
C TYR A 174 -3.31 -8.32 3.96
N ARG A 175 -2.34 -7.44 3.74
CA ARG A 175 -1.85 -7.06 2.41
C ARG A 175 -0.41 -7.56 2.32
N LEU A 176 -0.10 -8.40 1.33
CA LEU A 176 1.25 -8.89 1.10
C LEU A 176 1.85 -8.17 -0.10
N CYS A 177 2.97 -7.47 0.11
CA CYS A 177 3.74 -6.82 -0.95
C CYS A 177 5.19 -7.32 -0.95
N LYS A 178 5.99 -6.91 -1.92
CA LYS A 178 7.44 -7.21 -1.91
C LYS A 178 8.19 -6.43 -0.84
N GLY A 179 7.82 -5.19 -0.58
CA GLY A 179 8.67 -4.20 0.11
C GLY A 179 9.33 -3.25 -0.88
N ILE A 180 9.56 -2.01 -0.44
CA ILE A 180 9.99 -0.89 -1.29
C ILE A 180 11.17 -0.09 -0.70
N TYR A 181 11.39 -0.18 0.61
CA TYR A 181 12.43 0.59 1.29
C TYR A 181 13.84 0.04 1.00
N ILE A 182 14.86 0.86 1.26
CA ILE A 182 16.26 0.48 1.04
C ILE A 182 16.85 -0.04 2.35
N GLU A 183 16.73 -1.35 2.56
CA GLU A 183 17.21 -2.01 3.79
C GLU A 183 18.60 -2.65 3.64
N PRO A 184 19.35 -2.95 4.71
CA PRO A 184 20.61 -3.68 4.58
C PRO A 184 20.40 -5.18 4.24
N PRO A 185 21.35 -5.84 3.53
CA PRO A 185 21.27 -7.28 3.22
C PRO A 185 21.20 -8.20 4.43
N THR A 186 21.59 -7.70 5.61
CA THR A 186 21.49 -8.43 6.88
C THR A 186 20.04 -8.76 7.21
N ILE A 187 19.09 -7.86 6.94
CA ILE A 187 17.67 -8.03 7.26
C ILE A 187 16.77 -8.24 6.04
N ALA A 188 17.22 -7.88 4.83
CA ALA A 188 16.42 -7.94 3.62
C ALA A 188 17.10 -8.74 2.49
N TYR A 189 16.34 -9.58 1.80
CA TYR A 189 16.74 -10.23 0.57
C TYR A 189 16.97 -9.18 -0.52
N LYS A 190 18.05 -9.36 -1.31
CA LYS A 190 18.41 -8.47 -2.44
C LYS A 190 18.19 -9.12 -3.80
N ASP A 191 18.25 -10.45 -3.85
CA ASP A 191 18.00 -11.19 -5.07
C ASP A 191 16.50 -11.19 -5.43
N LYS A 192 16.19 -10.85 -6.68
CA LYS A 192 14.80 -10.73 -7.15
C LYS A 192 14.04 -12.06 -7.13
N LYS A 193 14.73 -13.19 -7.40
CA LYS A 193 14.12 -14.52 -7.37
C LYS A 193 13.83 -14.91 -5.92
N VAL A 194 14.78 -14.71 -5.00
CA VAL A 194 14.58 -15.00 -3.57
C VAL A 194 13.39 -14.21 -3.00
N ILE A 195 13.25 -12.92 -3.34
CA ILE A 195 12.08 -12.12 -2.92
C ILE A 195 10.77 -12.69 -3.47
N ARG A 196 10.75 -13.12 -4.74
CA ARG A 196 9.56 -13.74 -5.35
C ARG A 196 9.22 -15.07 -4.69
N ASP A 197 10.22 -15.91 -4.42
CA ASP A 197 10.05 -17.21 -3.79
C ASP A 197 9.51 -17.01 -2.37
N ASN A 198 10.07 -16.09 -1.58
CA ASN A 198 9.55 -15.78 -0.25
C ASN A 198 8.14 -15.18 -0.29
N PHE A 199 7.81 -14.33 -1.27
CA PHE A 199 6.44 -13.83 -1.47
C PHE A 199 5.46 -14.98 -1.66
N MET A 200 5.79 -15.96 -2.51
CA MET A 200 4.92 -17.11 -2.75
C MET A 200 4.81 -18.01 -1.52
N ASN A 201 5.91 -18.24 -0.78
CA ASN A 201 5.90 -19.02 0.46
C ASN A 201 5.01 -18.39 1.53
N VAL A 202 5.10 -17.07 1.72
CA VAL A 202 4.27 -16.34 2.68
C VAL A 202 2.80 -16.32 2.22
N LEU A 203 2.54 -16.13 0.93
CA LEU A 203 1.19 -16.18 0.37
C LEU A 203 0.54 -17.55 0.60
N GLU A 204 1.23 -18.64 0.27
CA GLU A 204 0.75 -20.00 0.49
C GLU A 204 0.48 -20.27 1.98
N LEU A 205 1.37 -19.83 2.86
CA LEU A 205 1.18 -19.93 4.30
C LEU A 205 -0.11 -19.22 4.74
N ILE A 206 -0.31 -17.95 4.35
CA ILE A 206 -1.51 -17.18 4.72
C ILE A 206 -2.79 -17.88 4.22
N LEU A 207 -2.80 -18.32 2.96
CA LEU A 207 -3.95 -18.97 2.33
C LEU A 207 -4.30 -20.30 2.98
N LYS A 208 -3.31 -21.16 3.28
CA LYS A 208 -3.53 -22.45 3.97
C LYS A 208 -4.07 -22.29 5.38
N ASN A 209 -3.79 -21.16 6.03
CA ASN A 209 -4.34 -20.84 7.35
C ASN A 209 -5.73 -20.17 7.29
N GLY A 210 -6.32 -20.02 6.09
CA GLY A 210 -7.69 -19.50 5.92
C GLY A 210 -7.86 -17.99 6.12
N ASN A 211 -6.74 -17.26 6.20
CA ASN A 211 -6.69 -15.82 6.43
C ASN A 211 -6.87 -15.03 5.13
N TYR A 212 -7.45 -13.82 5.22
CA TYR A 212 -7.66 -12.96 4.06
C TYR A 212 -6.34 -12.34 3.59
N VAL A 213 -6.12 -12.28 2.27
CA VAL A 213 -4.93 -11.62 1.71
C VAL A 213 -5.23 -10.73 0.50
N GLY A 214 -4.82 -9.48 0.60
CA GLY A 214 -4.60 -8.59 -0.54
C GLY A 214 -3.24 -8.88 -1.18
N ILE A 215 -3.23 -9.48 -2.35
CA ILE A 215 -2.03 -9.83 -3.13
C ILE A 215 -1.57 -8.56 -3.87
N ALA A 216 -0.70 -7.77 -3.24
CA ALA A 216 -0.29 -6.45 -3.73
C ALA A 216 0.98 -6.53 -4.59
N THR A 217 0.79 -6.64 -5.91
CA THR A 217 1.91 -6.76 -6.86
C THR A 217 1.52 -6.37 -8.29
N HIS A 218 2.47 -5.82 -9.04
CA HIS A 218 2.38 -5.61 -10.49
C HIS A 218 3.24 -6.61 -11.29
N ASP A 219 3.84 -7.57 -10.60
CA ASP A 219 4.72 -8.55 -11.19
C ASP A 219 3.89 -9.66 -11.83
N LYS A 220 3.88 -9.70 -13.17
CA LYS A 220 3.16 -10.70 -13.96
C LYS A 220 3.48 -12.13 -13.50
N TYR A 221 4.73 -12.42 -13.18
CA TYR A 221 5.14 -13.75 -12.69
C TYR A 221 4.44 -14.11 -11.38
N LEU A 222 4.38 -13.17 -10.42
CA LEU A 222 3.71 -13.43 -9.14
C LEU A 222 2.20 -13.56 -9.33
N ILE A 223 1.58 -12.75 -10.19
CA ILE A 223 0.13 -12.83 -10.48
C ILE A 223 -0.22 -14.22 -11.07
N GLU A 224 0.52 -14.67 -12.07
CA GLU A 224 0.30 -15.99 -12.70
C GLU A 224 0.52 -17.14 -11.70
N LYS A 225 1.54 -17.04 -10.85
CA LYS A 225 1.78 -18.02 -9.78
C LYS A 225 0.70 -17.99 -8.71
N SER A 226 0.18 -16.82 -8.35
CA SER A 226 -0.96 -16.68 -7.43
C SER A 226 -2.23 -17.31 -8.01
N TYR A 227 -2.54 -17.10 -9.29
CA TYR A 227 -3.68 -17.78 -9.95
C TYR A 227 -3.57 -19.30 -9.85
N LYS A 228 -2.38 -19.84 -10.16
CA LYS A 228 -2.15 -21.27 -10.05
C LYS A 228 -2.32 -21.75 -8.61
N LEU A 229 -1.72 -21.08 -7.63
CA LEU A 229 -1.80 -21.44 -6.22
C LEU A 229 -3.23 -21.41 -5.69
N ILE A 230 -3.99 -20.36 -6.00
CA ILE A 230 -5.41 -20.20 -5.62
C ILE A 230 -6.25 -21.35 -6.17
N LYS A 231 -6.04 -21.71 -7.45
CA LYS A 231 -6.74 -22.82 -8.09
C LYS A 231 -6.35 -24.17 -7.47
N ASP A 232 -5.05 -24.42 -7.32
CA ASP A 232 -4.52 -25.69 -6.79
C ASP A 232 -4.99 -25.95 -5.35
N LEU A 233 -5.13 -24.89 -4.54
CA LEU A 233 -5.63 -24.97 -3.16
C LEU A 233 -7.15 -24.80 -3.02
N ASN A 234 -7.90 -24.62 -4.12
CA ASN A 234 -9.34 -24.33 -4.12
C ASN A 234 -9.74 -23.18 -3.18
N ILE A 235 -8.96 -22.10 -3.17
CA ILE A 235 -9.21 -20.97 -2.27
C ILE A 235 -10.50 -20.24 -2.68
N PRO A 236 -11.45 -20.00 -1.75
CA PRO A 236 -12.64 -19.21 -2.00
C PRO A 236 -12.33 -17.75 -2.41
N LYS A 237 -13.12 -17.19 -3.33
CA LYS A 237 -12.92 -15.83 -3.87
C LYS A 237 -13.08 -14.71 -2.83
N ASP A 238 -13.72 -14.98 -1.70
CA ASP A 238 -13.87 -14.06 -0.57
C ASP A 238 -12.67 -14.07 0.39
N LYS A 239 -11.69 -14.95 0.18
CA LYS A 239 -10.46 -15.03 0.99
C LYS A 239 -9.28 -14.26 0.42
N PHE A 240 -9.41 -13.65 -0.75
CA PHE A 240 -8.34 -12.86 -1.34
C PHE A 240 -8.87 -11.76 -2.26
N GLU A 241 -7.98 -10.80 -2.54
CA GLU A 241 -8.12 -9.86 -3.65
C GLU A 241 -6.74 -9.57 -4.24
N PHE A 242 -6.69 -9.06 -5.46
CA PHE A 242 -5.47 -8.47 -6.01
C PHE A 242 -5.42 -7.00 -5.69
N GLN A 243 -4.21 -6.45 -5.54
CA GLN A 243 -4.03 -5.03 -5.28
C GLN A 243 -2.92 -4.44 -6.14
N MET A 244 -3.16 -3.23 -6.64
CA MET A 244 -2.22 -2.50 -7.49
C MET A 244 -2.23 -1.00 -7.16
N LEU A 245 -1.10 -0.33 -7.37
CA LEU A 245 -1.03 1.13 -7.35
C LEU A 245 -1.77 1.73 -8.55
N LEU A 246 -2.40 2.89 -8.35
CA LEU A 246 -3.02 3.70 -9.38
C LEU A 246 -2.06 3.95 -10.55
N GLY A 247 -2.55 3.81 -11.79
CA GLY A 247 -1.79 4.12 -13.01
C GLY A 247 -0.71 3.12 -13.41
N VAL A 248 -0.45 2.07 -12.62
CA VAL A 248 0.61 1.09 -12.89
C VAL A 248 0.02 -0.22 -13.42
N ARG A 249 0.49 -0.65 -14.61
CA ARG A 249 0.11 -1.92 -15.25
C ARG A 249 -1.42 -2.11 -15.34
N GLU A 250 -2.09 -1.08 -15.84
CA GLU A 250 -3.55 -1.08 -16.03
C GLU A 250 -4.00 -2.25 -16.94
N ASP A 251 -3.14 -2.68 -17.87
CA ASP A 251 -3.33 -3.89 -18.67
C ASP A 251 -3.55 -5.15 -17.82
N LEU A 252 -2.75 -5.33 -16.75
CA LEU A 252 -2.91 -6.45 -15.84
C LEU A 252 -4.09 -6.25 -14.89
N ARG A 253 -4.32 -5.02 -14.43
CA ARG A 253 -5.50 -4.69 -13.61
C ARG A 253 -6.79 -5.11 -14.32
N ASP A 254 -6.94 -4.64 -15.56
CA ASP A 254 -8.16 -4.86 -16.34
C ASP A 254 -8.34 -6.34 -16.65
N LYS A 255 -7.24 -7.05 -16.94
CA LYS A 255 -7.27 -8.52 -17.06
C LYS A 255 -7.73 -9.20 -15.76
N ILE A 256 -7.19 -8.85 -14.60
CA ILE A 256 -7.58 -9.46 -13.33
C ILE A 256 -9.08 -9.24 -13.05
N ASN A 257 -9.56 -8.04 -13.33
CA ASN A 257 -10.97 -7.70 -13.18
C ASN A 257 -11.85 -8.51 -14.15
N SER A 258 -11.46 -8.62 -15.43
CA SER A 258 -12.20 -9.42 -16.43
C SER A 258 -12.19 -10.91 -16.14
N ASP A 259 -11.13 -11.42 -15.49
CA ASP A 259 -11.04 -12.81 -15.03
C ASP A 259 -11.97 -13.06 -13.81
N GLY A 260 -12.69 -12.04 -13.34
CA GLY A 260 -13.71 -12.14 -12.28
C GLY A 260 -13.12 -12.24 -10.88
N TYR A 261 -11.93 -11.69 -10.66
CA TYR A 261 -11.31 -11.55 -9.35
C TYR A 261 -11.46 -10.13 -8.82
N LYS A 262 -11.69 -10.01 -7.50
CA LYS A 262 -11.68 -8.70 -6.82
C LYS A 262 -10.31 -8.05 -6.99
N ILE A 263 -10.29 -6.81 -7.46
CA ILE A 263 -9.08 -5.99 -7.53
C ILE A 263 -9.30 -4.64 -6.86
N ARG A 264 -8.34 -4.23 -6.04
CA ARG A 264 -8.34 -2.96 -5.32
C ARG A 264 -7.16 -2.09 -5.74
N ILE A 265 -7.44 -0.83 -6.07
CA ILE A 265 -6.42 0.15 -6.44
C ILE A 265 -6.05 1.02 -5.24
N TYR A 266 -4.76 1.16 -5.01
CA TYR A 266 -4.20 2.12 -4.05
C TYR A 266 -4.17 3.50 -4.69
N VAL A 267 -4.95 4.41 -4.12
CA VAL A 267 -5.23 5.75 -4.67
C VAL A 267 -4.64 6.80 -3.73
N PRO A 268 -3.37 7.19 -3.94
CA PRO A 268 -2.75 8.25 -3.16
C PRO A 268 -3.26 9.61 -3.62
N PHE A 269 -3.47 10.53 -2.69
CA PHE A 269 -3.85 11.93 -2.98
C PHE A 269 -3.38 12.88 -1.88
N GLY A 270 -3.24 14.16 -2.19
CA GLY A 270 -2.93 15.19 -1.18
C GLY A 270 -1.89 16.21 -1.64
N LYS A 271 -1.67 17.22 -0.80
CA LYS A 271 -0.78 18.34 -1.11
C LYS A 271 0.69 17.92 -1.22
N ASP A 272 1.08 16.86 -0.53
CA ASP A 272 2.45 16.35 -0.45
C ASP A 272 2.82 15.37 -1.58
N TRP A 273 2.11 15.45 -2.70
CA TRP A 273 2.33 14.61 -3.89
C TRP A 273 3.76 14.68 -4.43
N TYR A 274 4.43 15.83 -4.29
CA TYR A 274 5.78 16.05 -4.80
C TYR A 274 6.79 15.22 -4.00
N ALA A 275 6.75 15.33 -2.67
CA ALA A 275 7.62 14.56 -1.78
C ALA A 275 7.42 13.06 -1.97
N TYR A 276 6.15 12.61 -2.07
CA TYR A 276 5.81 11.23 -2.38
C TYR A 276 6.43 10.76 -3.71
N SER A 277 6.28 11.56 -4.78
CA SER A 277 6.82 11.23 -6.10
C SER A 277 8.35 11.10 -6.07
N MET A 278 9.03 12.00 -5.37
CA MET A 278 10.48 11.99 -5.24
C MET A 278 10.97 10.78 -4.44
N ARG A 279 10.29 10.43 -3.34
CA ARG A 279 10.61 9.25 -2.53
C ARG A 279 10.45 7.96 -3.35
N ARG A 280 9.34 7.81 -4.08
CA ARG A 280 9.11 6.67 -4.98
C ARG A 280 10.19 6.54 -6.05
N LEU A 281 10.67 7.66 -6.60
CA LEU A 281 11.77 7.67 -7.58
C LEU A 281 13.10 7.22 -6.94
N GLN A 282 13.38 7.65 -5.71
CA GLN A 282 14.59 7.28 -4.97
C GLN A 282 14.59 5.82 -4.53
N GLU A 283 13.46 5.33 -4.02
CA GLU A 283 13.26 3.94 -3.57
C GLU A 283 13.24 2.95 -4.73
N ASN A 284 12.75 3.37 -5.90
CA ASN A 284 12.73 2.55 -7.09
C ASN A 284 13.33 3.28 -8.30
N PRO A 285 14.65 3.32 -8.46
CA PRO A 285 15.28 3.99 -9.59
C PRO A 285 14.98 3.33 -10.96
N GLN A 286 14.39 2.12 -10.99
CA GLN A 286 13.90 1.52 -12.23
C GLN A 286 12.61 2.23 -12.73
N LEU A 287 11.82 2.83 -11.84
CA LEU A 287 10.71 3.73 -12.20
C LEU A 287 11.22 4.95 -12.98
N ALA A 288 12.40 5.49 -12.63
CA ALA A 288 13.02 6.58 -13.37
C ALA A 288 13.32 6.18 -14.83
N GLY A 289 13.72 4.92 -15.09
CA GLY A 289 13.94 4.42 -16.44
C GLY A 289 12.66 4.28 -17.27
N HIS A 290 11.53 3.96 -16.63
CA HIS A 290 10.22 3.95 -17.30
C HIS A 290 9.71 5.37 -17.61
N ILE A 291 9.84 6.30 -16.66
CA ILE A 291 9.53 7.72 -16.86
C ILE A 291 10.41 8.32 -17.97
N PHE A 292 11.70 7.95 -18.01
CA PHE A 292 12.63 8.39 -19.05
C PHE A 292 12.29 7.78 -20.43
N LYS A 293 11.84 6.52 -20.48
CA LYS A 293 11.32 5.92 -21.72
C LYS A 293 10.06 6.64 -22.22
N GLU A 294 9.13 7.01 -21.34
CA GLU A 294 7.97 7.82 -21.70
C GLU A 294 8.39 9.24 -22.19
N PHE A 295 9.49 9.78 -21.66
CA PHE A 295 10.06 11.07 -22.10
C PHE A 295 10.62 11.06 -23.54
N PHE A 296 11.12 9.90 -24.00
CA PHE A 296 11.74 9.74 -25.34
C PHE A 296 10.92 8.88 -26.31
N ALA A 297 9.80 8.30 -25.87
CA ALA A 297 8.84 7.62 -26.73
C ALA A 297 7.93 8.59 -27.50
N PHE A 298 7.99 9.90 -27.20
CA PHE A 298 7.52 10.95 -28.11
C PHE A 298 8.56 11.16 -29.23
N ARG A 299 8.50 10.32 -30.24
CA ARG A 299 8.84 10.64 -31.62
C ARG A 299 7.67 10.25 -32.50
#